data_AF-U2QVL4-F1
#
_entry.id   AF-U2QVL4-F1
#
_cell.length_a   1.000
_cell.length_b   1.000
_cell.length_c   1.000
_cell.angle_alpha   90.00
_cell.angle_beta   90.00
_cell.angle_gamma   90.00
#
_symmetry.space_group_name_H-M   'P 1'
#
loop_
_entity.id
_entity.type
_entity.pdbx_description
1 polymer ?
#
loop_
_entity_poly.entity_id
_entity_poly.type
_entity_poly.pdbx_seq_one_letter_code
_entity_poly.pdbx_strand_id
1 'polypeptide(L)'
;MSGVTGRVVSAQGVLARFNEAGILEAPDVHTAQLVARTAGEHDPAVLLGAALTMRALRAGSVCLPIRRVRRLAQFFVRDDDAQAGLAPQLDELGWPDPDRWLAALAASSLVGDEHSGPNEHPLRLVDEALYLERYWHDEESITAALLGRCGPFPDVDEARLERSLAASPAAADRRDEAQRTAVRT
;
A
#
# COMPACT_ATOMS: atom_id res chain seq x y z
N MET A 1 -29.33 -22.90 4.90
CA MET A 1 -28.16 -22.39 5.63
C MET A 1 -27.05 -22.17 4.62
N SER A 2 -26.99 -20.99 3.98
CA SER A 2 -25.86 -20.66 3.12
C SER A 2 -24.67 -20.45 4.04
N GLY A 3 -23.71 -21.37 4.01
CA GLY A 3 -22.47 -21.21 4.74
C GLY A 3 -21.75 -19.99 4.18
N VAL A 4 -21.43 -19.01 5.03
CA VAL A 4 -20.56 -17.91 4.64
C VAL A 4 -19.16 -18.51 4.43
N THR A 5 -18.86 -18.86 3.17
CA THR A 5 -17.54 -19.33 2.76
C THR A 5 -16.51 -18.26 3.12
N GLY A 6 -15.35 -18.65 3.65
CA GLY A 6 -14.24 -17.73 3.96
C GLY A 6 -14.23 -17.11 5.37
N ARG A 7 -15.07 -17.56 6.30
CA ARG A 7 -14.94 -17.22 7.73
C ARG A 7 -13.70 -17.88 8.32
N VAL A 8 -12.88 -17.10 9.01
CA VAL A 8 -11.65 -17.55 9.65
C VAL A 8 -11.93 -17.92 11.10
N VAL A 9 -11.87 -19.21 11.44
CA VAL A 9 -12.23 -19.72 12.78
C VAL A 9 -11.29 -19.23 13.88
N SER A 10 -10.01 -18.98 13.55
CA SER A 10 -9.03 -18.45 14.52
C SER A 10 -9.12 -16.93 14.72
N ALA A 11 -9.94 -16.23 13.93
CA ALA A 11 -10.11 -14.80 14.07
C ALA A 11 -10.91 -14.52 15.35
N GLN A 12 -10.50 -13.49 16.09
CA GLN A 12 -11.18 -13.06 17.31
C GLN A 12 -11.32 -11.54 17.30
N GLY A 13 -12.26 -11.02 18.09
CA GLY A 13 -12.45 -9.59 18.30
C GLY A 13 -12.61 -8.80 16.99
N VAL A 14 -11.77 -7.78 16.82
CA VAL A 14 -11.84 -6.88 15.66
C VAL A 14 -11.52 -7.59 14.33
N LEU A 15 -10.58 -8.54 14.32
CA LEU A 15 -10.23 -9.27 13.10
C LEU A 15 -11.39 -10.18 12.64
N ALA A 16 -12.10 -10.81 13.58
CA ALA A 16 -13.28 -11.62 13.26
C ALA A 16 -14.37 -10.75 12.62
N ARG A 17 -14.66 -9.58 13.18
CA ARG A 17 -15.66 -8.66 12.68
C ARG A 17 -15.36 -8.20 11.25
N PHE A 18 -14.11 -7.83 10.97
CA PHE A 18 -13.69 -7.41 9.63
C PHE A 18 -13.65 -8.57 8.62
N ASN A 19 -13.34 -9.79 9.05
CA ASN A 19 -13.43 -10.97 8.19
C ASN A 19 -14.88 -11.36 7.87
N GLU A 20 -15.77 -11.32 8.86
CA GLU A 20 -17.20 -11.57 8.69
C GLU A 20 -17.87 -10.56 7.77
N ALA A 21 -17.39 -9.31 7.78
CA ALA A 21 -17.79 -8.26 6.85
C ALA A 21 -17.20 -8.41 5.43
N GLY A 22 -16.40 -9.46 5.17
CA GLY A 22 -15.77 -9.68 3.87
C GLY A 22 -14.67 -8.69 3.52
N ILE A 23 -14.10 -7.98 4.51
CA ILE A 23 -12.99 -7.03 4.30
C ILE A 23 -11.64 -7.72 4.40
N LEU A 24 -11.50 -8.58 5.40
CA LEU A 24 -10.31 -9.41 5.58
C LEU A 24 -10.58 -10.84 5.14
N GLU A 25 -9.58 -11.47 4.56
CA GLU A 25 -9.58 -12.89 4.24
C GLU A 25 -8.58 -13.67 5.10
N ALA A 26 -8.60 -14.99 4.98
CA ALA A 26 -7.72 -15.89 5.74
C ALA A 26 -6.23 -15.52 5.67
N PRO A 27 -5.64 -15.19 4.49
CA PRO A 27 -4.23 -14.81 4.43
C PRO A 27 -3.92 -13.57 5.26
N ASP A 28 -4.82 -12.58 5.25
CA ASP A 28 -4.62 -11.30 5.93
C ASP A 28 -4.64 -11.50 7.45
N VAL A 29 -5.63 -12.25 7.95
CA VAL A 29 -5.80 -12.55 9.37
C VAL A 29 -4.65 -13.41 9.89
N HIS A 30 -4.33 -14.52 9.23
CA HIS A 30 -3.34 -15.46 9.73
C HIS A 30 -1.93 -14.87 9.73
N THR A 31 -1.58 -14.07 8.71
CA THR A 31 -0.27 -13.42 8.63
C THR A 31 -0.14 -12.36 9.71
N ALA A 32 -1.14 -11.50 9.90
CA ALA A 32 -1.13 -10.50 10.98
C ALA A 32 -1.01 -11.15 12.37
N GLN A 33 -1.79 -12.21 12.62
CA GLN A 33 -1.71 -12.95 13.87
C GLN A 33 -0.34 -13.62 14.07
N LEU A 34 0.27 -14.15 13.01
CA LEU A 34 1.60 -14.76 13.08
C LEU A 34 2.68 -13.72 13.44
N VAL A 35 2.71 -12.60 12.72
CA VAL A 35 3.67 -11.52 12.96
C VAL A 35 3.51 -10.96 14.38
N ALA A 36 2.29 -10.69 14.80
CA ALA A 36 2.01 -10.19 16.14
C ALA A 36 2.47 -11.14 17.25
N ARG A 37 2.20 -12.45 17.10
CA ARG A 37 2.67 -13.45 18.09
C ARG A 37 4.19 -13.49 18.21
N THR A 38 4.92 -13.35 17.11
CA THR A 38 6.40 -13.39 17.13
C THR A 38 6.98 -12.20 17.90
N ALA A 39 6.32 -11.04 17.90
CA ALA A 39 6.76 -9.84 18.60
C ALA A 39 6.08 -9.62 19.97
N GLY A 40 5.18 -10.51 20.39
CA GLY A 40 4.40 -10.32 21.62
C GLY A 40 3.39 -9.18 21.54
N GLU A 41 2.96 -8.80 20.34
CA GLU A 41 1.98 -7.75 20.13
C GLU A 41 0.55 -8.28 20.32
N HIS A 42 -0.27 -7.51 21.03
CA HIS A 42 -1.61 -7.88 21.43
C HIS A 42 -2.64 -6.76 21.23
N ASP A 43 -2.22 -5.54 20.90
CA ASP A 43 -3.11 -4.42 20.65
C ASP A 43 -4.00 -4.71 19.42
N PRO A 44 -5.33 -4.80 19.58
CA PRO A 44 -6.23 -5.07 18.47
C PRO A 44 -6.13 -4.06 17.32
N ALA A 45 -5.80 -2.79 17.59
CA ALA A 45 -5.65 -1.76 16.57
C ALA A 45 -4.40 -2.02 15.71
N VAL A 46 -3.30 -2.46 16.34
CA VAL A 46 -2.07 -2.83 15.62
C VAL A 46 -2.30 -4.07 14.77
N LEU A 47 -2.95 -5.10 15.33
CA LEU A 47 -3.30 -6.31 14.59
C LEU A 47 -4.21 -6.01 13.39
N LEU A 48 -5.19 -5.11 13.55
CA LEU A 48 -6.05 -4.67 12.46
C LEU A 48 -5.26 -3.91 11.39
N GLY A 49 -4.35 -3.02 11.78
CA GLY A 49 -3.49 -2.28 10.85
C GLY A 49 -2.61 -3.23 10.02
N ALA A 50 -1.97 -4.20 10.68
CA ALA A 50 -1.20 -5.24 10.01
C ALA A 50 -2.05 -6.03 9.00
N ALA A 51 -3.22 -6.53 9.41
CA ALA A 51 -4.10 -7.31 8.54
C ALA A 51 -4.60 -6.50 7.34
N LEU A 52 -5.03 -5.25 7.56
CA LEU A 52 -5.49 -4.38 6.49
C LEU A 52 -4.36 -3.99 5.52
N THR A 53 -3.11 -3.91 5.98
CA THR A 53 -1.96 -3.66 5.11
C THR A 53 -1.70 -4.86 4.18
N MET A 54 -1.82 -6.09 4.69
CA MET A 54 -1.79 -7.30 3.84
C MET A 54 -2.93 -7.31 2.82
N ARG A 55 -4.13 -6.90 3.26
CA ARG A 55 -5.30 -6.79 2.37
C ARG A 55 -5.07 -5.75 1.28
N ALA A 56 -4.55 -4.57 1.63
CA ALA A 56 -4.23 -3.51 0.69
C ALA A 56 -3.23 -3.98 -0.37
N LEU A 57 -2.18 -4.69 0.07
CA LEU A 57 -1.22 -5.31 -0.84
C LEU A 57 -1.87 -6.25 -1.84
N ARG A 58 -2.71 -7.16 -1.36
CA ARG A 58 -3.43 -8.10 -2.21
C ARG A 58 -4.42 -7.42 -3.16
N ALA A 59 -4.93 -6.25 -2.78
CA ALA A 59 -5.75 -5.39 -3.63
C ALA A 59 -4.92 -4.52 -4.59
N GLY A 60 -3.59 -4.67 -4.61
CA GLY A 60 -2.69 -3.97 -5.53
C GLY A 60 -2.18 -2.62 -5.03
N SER A 61 -2.33 -2.31 -3.74
CA SER A 61 -1.81 -1.09 -3.12
C SER A 61 -0.60 -1.40 -2.24
N VAL A 62 0.48 -0.63 -2.38
CA VAL A 62 1.72 -0.88 -1.62
C VAL A 62 1.64 -0.45 -0.15
N CYS A 63 0.64 0.36 0.21
CA CYS A 63 0.50 0.93 1.54
C CYS A 63 -0.96 1.09 1.98
N LEU A 64 -1.14 1.34 3.27
CA LEU A 64 -2.43 1.56 3.91
C LEU A 64 -2.50 2.96 4.51
N PRO A 65 -3.11 3.96 3.84
CA PRO A 65 -3.26 5.29 4.39
C PRO A 65 -4.29 5.29 5.54
N ILE A 66 -3.83 5.43 6.79
CA ILE A 66 -4.66 5.16 7.99
C ILE A 66 -5.86 6.11 8.08
N ARG A 67 -5.69 7.41 7.76
CA ARG A 67 -6.82 8.37 7.79
C ARG A 67 -7.87 8.14 6.69
N ARG A 68 -7.51 7.41 5.64
CA ARG A 68 -8.37 7.22 4.46
C ARG A 68 -8.95 5.82 4.38
N VAL A 69 -8.36 4.84 5.06
CA VAL A 69 -8.70 3.41 4.94
C VAL A 69 -10.20 3.13 5.08
N ARG A 70 -10.89 3.78 6.02
CA ARG A 70 -12.35 3.62 6.19
C ARG A 70 -13.11 3.95 4.89
N ARG A 71 -12.73 5.02 4.18
CA ARG A 71 -13.32 5.42 2.89
C ARG A 71 -12.82 4.59 1.70
N LEU A 72 -11.83 3.73 1.90
CA LEU A 72 -11.29 2.83 0.88
C LEU A 72 -11.77 1.40 1.09
N ALA A 73 -12.37 1.09 2.24
CA ALA A 73 -12.76 -0.25 2.62
C ALA A 73 -13.73 -0.92 1.64
N GLN A 74 -14.52 -0.17 0.88
CA GLN A 74 -15.37 -0.72 -0.18
C GLN A 74 -14.57 -1.44 -1.27
N PHE A 75 -13.31 -1.05 -1.51
CA PHE A 75 -12.43 -1.73 -2.46
C PHE A 75 -11.84 -3.03 -1.90
N PHE A 76 -12.06 -3.31 -0.62
CA PHE A 76 -11.61 -4.53 0.04
C PHE A 76 -12.73 -5.55 0.23
N VAL A 77 -13.97 -5.25 -0.17
CA VAL A 77 -15.07 -6.22 -0.09
C VAL A 77 -14.76 -7.39 -1.04
N ARG A 78 -14.92 -8.63 -0.58
CA ARG A 78 -14.73 -9.82 -1.42
C ARG A 78 -15.65 -9.79 -2.64
N ASP A 79 -15.11 -10.18 -3.78
CA ASP A 79 -15.83 -10.18 -5.05
C ASP A 79 -17.12 -11.01 -4.99
N ASP A 80 -17.09 -12.18 -4.36
CA ASP A 80 -18.27 -13.04 -4.21
C ASP A 80 -19.41 -12.34 -3.42
N ASP A 81 -19.07 -11.59 -2.36
CA ASP A 81 -20.05 -10.86 -1.56
C ASP A 81 -20.59 -9.65 -2.33
N ALA A 82 -19.71 -8.94 -3.03
CA ALA A 82 -20.09 -7.81 -3.88
C ALA A 82 -21.04 -8.26 -5.01
N GLN A 83 -20.75 -9.39 -5.66
CA GLN A 83 -21.60 -9.98 -6.70
C GLN A 83 -22.94 -10.48 -6.14
N ALA A 84 -22.96 -10.97 -4.90
CA ALA A 84 -24.18 -11.37 -4.21
C ALA A 84 -25.03 -10.18 -3.70
N GLY A 85 -24.57 -8.93 -3.89
CA GLY A 85 -25.26 -7.74 -3.39
C GLY A 85 -25.23 -7.61 -1.87
N LEU A 86 -24.33 -8.33 -1.20
CA LEU A 86 -24.11 -8.24 0.24
C LEU A 86 -23.21 -7.02 0.50
N ALA A 87 -23.82 -5.85 0.65
CA ALA A 87 -23.08 -4.65 1.03
C ALA A 87 -22.86 -4.67 2.57
N PRO A 88 -21.63 -4.85 3.07
CA PRO A 88 -21.37 -4.76 4.50
C PRO A 88 -21.65 -3.33 5.00
N GLN A 89 -22.14 -3.22 6.24
CA GLN A 89 -22.28 -1.93 6.93
C GLN A 89 -20.90 -1.44 7.38
N LEU A 90 -20.10 -0.94 6.43
CA LEU A 90 -18.69 -0.59 6.63
C LEU A 90 -18.48 0.41 7.78
N ASP A 91 -19.41 1.35 7.97
CA ASP A 91 -19.34 2.35 9.02
C ASP A 91 -19.56 1.77 10.42
N GLU A 92 -20.22 0.62 10.53
CA GLU A 92 -20.58 -0.04 11.79
C GLU A 92 -19.53 -1.07 12.24
N LEU A 93 -18.42 -1.22 11.50
CA LEU A 93 -17.34 -2.17 11.84
C LEU A 93 -16.52 -1.75 13.07
N GLY A 94 -16.80 -0.60 13.67
CA GLY A 94 -16.09 -0.11 14.85
C GLY A 94 -14.63 0.18 14.54
N TRP A 95 -14.40 0.98 13.50
CA TRP A 95 -13.06 1.48 13.14
C TRP A 95 -12.42 2.19 14.33
N PRO A 96 -11.10 1.99 14.56
CA PRO A 96 -10.36 2.81 15.49
C PRO A 96 -10.44 4.30 15.13
N ASP A 97 -10.42 5.16 16.15
CA ASP A 97 -10.20 6.59 15.95
C ASP A 97 -8.84 6.80 15.25
N PRO A 98 -8.75 7.56 14.14
CA PRO A 98 -7.53 7.64 13.34
C PRO A 98 -6.31 8.15 14.10
N ASP A 99 -6.47 9.15 14.99
CA ASP A 99 -5.36 9.71 15.74
C ASP A 99 -4.84 8.71 16.78
N ARG A 100 -5.75 8.06 17.50
CA ARG A 100 -5.39 6.99 18.44
C ARG A 100 -4.79 5.79 17.73
N TRP A 101 -5.25 5.47 16.52
CA TRP A 101 -4.73 4.35 15.75
C TRP A 101 -3.31 4.60 15.28
N LEU A 102 -3.04 5.78 14.72
CA LEU A 102 -1.69 6.20 14.36
C LEU A 102 -0.75 6.16 15.57
N ALA A 103 -1.19 6.65 16.73
CA ALA A 103 -0.40 6.59 17.96
C ALA A 103 -0.12 5.16 18.43
N ALA A 104 -1.12 4.27 18.38
CA ALA A 104 -0.96 2.86 18.75
C ALA A 104 0.01 2.12 17.80
N LEU A 105 -0.10 2.39 16.49
CA LEU A 105 0.81 1.85 15.49
C LEU A 105 2.25 2.32 15.74
N ALA A 106 2.46 3.63 15.90
CA ALA A 106 3.78 4.21 16.14
C ALA A 106 4.43 3.74 17.46
N ALA A 107 3.64 3.31 18.44
CA ALA A 107 4.14 2.78 19.71
C ALA A 107 4.47 1.26 19.67
N SER A 108 4.07 0.56 18.61
CA SER A 108 4.26 -0.90 18.50
C SER A 108 5.68 -1.26 18.08
N SER A 109 6.24 -2.32 18.68
CA SER A 109 7.53 -2.89 18.25
C SER A 109 7.48 -3.51 16.84
N LEU A 110 6.29 -3.75 16.29
CA LEU A 110 6.12 -4.23 14.92
C LEU A 110 6.36 -3.15 13.86
N VAL A 111 6.34 -1.89 14.24
CA VAL A 111 6.25 -0.76 13.31
C VAL A 111 7.47 0.14 13.50
N GLY A 112 8.30 0.24 12.46
CA GLY A 112 9.34 1.25 12.38
C GLY A 112 8.79 2.55 11.78
N ASP A 113 9.52 3.65 12.01
CA ASP A 113 9.33 4.93 11.31
C ASP A 113 10.29 5.04 10.11
N GLU A 114 10.26 6.15 9.37
CA GLU A 114 11.16 6.40 8.22
C GLU A 114 12.66 6.37 8.56
N HIS A 115 13.04 6.48 9.85
CA HIS A 115 14.42 6.49 10.30
C HIS A 115 14.92 5.13 10.82
N SER A 116 14.02 4.15 11.02
CA SER A 116 14.41 2.85 11.57
C SER A 116 15.27 2.07 10.57
N GLY A 117 16.14 1.20 11.05
CA GLY A 117 17.03 0.42 10.17
C GLY A 117 16.26 -0.53 9.24
N PRO A 118 16.85 -0.96 8.12
CA PRO A 118 16.20 -1.85 7.17
C PRO A 118 15.96 -3.24 7.81
N ASN A 119 14.74 -3.76 7.67
CA ASN A 119 14.29 -5.04 8.21
C ASN A 119 14.37 -5.18 9.74
N GLU A 120 14.48 -4.09 10.50
CA GLU A 120 14.36 -4.11 11.97
C GLU A 120 12.93 -4.38 12.42
N HIS A 121 11.96 -3.90 11.64
CA HIS A 121 10.53 -4.03 11.89
C HIS A 121 9.84 -4.64 10.66
N PRO A 122 8.82 -5.49 10.84
CA PRO A 122 8.07 -6.06 9.72
C PRO A 122 7.14 -5.05 9.03
N LEU A 123 6.78 -3.96 9.71
CA LEU A 123 5.93 -2.88 9.20
C LEU A 123 6.64 -1.54 9.32
N ARG A 124 6.23 -0.59 8.48
CA ARG A 124 6.78 0.76 8.43
C ARG A 124 5.65 1.78 8.39
N LEU A 125 5.70 2.82 9.22
CA LEU A 125 4.76 3.94 9.21
C LEU A 125 5.47 5.20 8.71
N VAL A 126 5.10 5.66 7.52
CA VAL A 126 5.63 6.88 6.90
C VAL A 126 4.46 7.70 6.39
N ASP A 127 4.46 9.02 6.65
CA ASP A 127 3.40 9.94 6.21
C ASP A 127 1.97 9.45 6.52
N GLU A 128 1.76 8.90 7.73
CA GLU A 128 0.49 8.32 8.18
C GLU A 128 -0.02 7.12 7.36
N ALA A 129 0.83 6.53 6.51
CA ALA A 129 0.56 5.32 5.76
C ALA A 129 1.40 4.15 6.28
N LEU A 130 0.75 2.99 6.47
CA LEU A 130 1.39 1.78 6.95
C LEU A 130 1.79 0.90 5.77
N TYR A 131 3.02 0.41 5.79
CA TYR A 131 3.62 -0.42 4.74
C TYR A 131 4.06 -1.74 5.33
N LEU A 132 4.14 -2.74 4.45
CA LEU A 132 5.02 -3.87 4.70
C LEU A 132 6.46 -3.44 4.41
N GLU A 133 7.36 -3.76 5.31
CA GLU A 133 8.77 -3.33 5.26
C GLU A 133 9.41 -3.53 3.88
N ARG A 134 9.21 -4.72 3.30
CA ARG A 134 9.71 -5.06 1.97
C ARG A 134 9.22 -4.11 0.89
N TYR A 135 7.93 -3.74 0.91
CA TYR A 135 7.34 -2.91 -0.13
C TYR A 135 7.72 -1.44 0.01
N TRP A 136 7.94 -0.97 1.24
CA TRP A 136 8.53 0.35 1.48
C TRP A 136 9.97 0.40 0.94
N HIS A 137 10.79 -0.62 1.22
CA HIS A 137 12.16 -0.70 0.70
C HIS A 137 12.20 -0.76 -0.84
N ASP A 138 11.28 -1.52 -1.46
CA ASP A 138 11.16 -1.59 -2.92
C ASP A 138 10.76 -0.22 -3.52
N GLU A 139 9.84 0.51 -2.87
CA GLU A 139 9.45 1.88 -3.27
C GLU A 139 10.64 2.85 -3.16
N GLU A 140 11.34 2.86 -2.02
CA GLU A 140 12.52 3.71 -1.83
C GLU A 140 13.65 3.40 -2.81
N SER A 141 13.84 2.12 -3.15
CA SER A 141 14.82 1.71 -4.17
C SER A 141 14.47 2.29 -5.55
N ILE A 142 13.17 2.31 -5.91
CA ILE A 142 12.69 2.93 -7.15
C ILE A 142 12.86 4.44 -7.08
N THR A 143 12.47 5.07 -5.97
CA THR A 143 12.64 6.51 -5.75
C THR A 143 14.09 6.93 -5.91
N ALA A 144 15.03 6.25 -5.25
CA ALA A 144 16.45 6.52 -5.37
C ALA A 144 16.97 6.33 -6.81
N ALA A 145 16.53 5.28 -7.50
CA ALA A 145 16.92 5.04 -8.90
C ALA A 145 16.38 6.12 -9.85
N LEU A 146 15.14 6.59 -9.64
CA LEU A 146 14.55 7.67 -10.42
C LEU A 146 15.22 9.01 -10.14
N LEU A 147 15.41 9.37 -8.87
CA LEU A 147 16.11 10.58 -8.47
C LEU A 147 17.56 10.60 -8.97
N GLY A 148 18.25 9.46 -8.95
CA GLY A 148 19.60 9.33 -9.51
C GLY A 148 19.67 9.49 -11.03
N ARG A 149 18.54 9.31 -11.73
CA ARG A 149 18.41 9.61 -13.17
C ARG A 149 17.98 11.04 -13.44
N CYS A 150 17.41 11.73 -12.46
CA CYS A 150 17.06 13.13 -12.56
C CYS A 150 18.31 13.99 -12.45
N GLY A 151 18.58 14.81 -13.45
CA GLY A 151 19.70 15.74 -13.45
C GLY A 151 20.27 15.97 -14.85
N PRO A 152 21.23 16.89 -15.00
CA PRO A 152 21.91 17.08 -16.27
C PRO A 152 22.69 15.81 -16.63
N PHE A 153 22.47 15.31 -17.83
CA PHE A 153 23.28 14.22 -18.38
C PHE A 153 24.65 14.79 -18.79
N PRO A 154 25.75 14.38 -18.13
CA PRO A 154 27.07 14.82 -18.55
C PRO A 154 27.40 14.26 -19.94
N ASP A 155 28.23 15.00 -20.68
CA ASP A 155 28.78 14.57 -21.98
C ASP A 155 27.78 14.44 -23.15
N VAL A 156 26.63 15.10 -23.07
CA VAL A 156 25.71 15.24 -24.22
C VAL A 156 26.23 16.30 -25.19
N ASP A 157 26.50 15.91 -26.45
CA ASP A 157 26.72 16.85 -27.56
C ASP A 157 25.38 17.42 -28.02
N GLU A 158 24.98 18.54 -27.40
CA GLU A 158 23.73 19.23 -27.68
C GLU A 158 23.56 19.57 -29.17
N ALA A 159 24.64 19.95 -29.84
CA ALA A 159 24.59 20.30 -31.26
C ALA A 159 24.35 19.06 -32.14
N ARG A 160 24.86 17.89 -31.75
CA ARG A 160 24.55 16.62 -32.42
C ARG A 160 23.13 16.15 -32.10
N LEU A 161 22.65 16.34 -30.86
CA LEU A 161 21.28 16.04 -30.46
C LEU A 161 20.27 16.83 -31.29
N GLU A 162 20.42 18.15 -31.34
CA GLU A 162 19.53 19.03 -32.10
C GLU A 162 19.54 18.73 -33.61
N ARG A 163 20.71 18.42 -34.19
CA ARG A 163 20.80 17.98 -35.59
C ARG A 163 20.05 16.66 -35.83
N SER A 164 20.12 15.73 -34.89
CA SER A 164 19.44 14.43 -35.00
C SER A 164 17.93 14.56 -34.86
N LEU A 165 17.46 15.42 -33.95
CA LEU A 165 16.05 15.75 -33.79
C LEU A 165 15.46 16.44 -35.03
N ALA A 166 16.20 17.39 -35.62
CA ALA A 166 15.76 18.10 -36.83
C ALA A 166 15.70 17.21 -38.09
N ALA A 167 16.50 16.14 -38.15
CA ALA A 167 16.52 15.19 -39.26
C ALA A 167 15.48 14.06 -39.13
N SER A 168 14.77 13.98 -38.00
CA SER A 168 13.77 12.94 -37.76
C SER A 168 12.52 13.16 -38.63
N PRO A 169 11.96 12.11 -39.26
CA PRO A 169 10.70 12.22 -40.03
C PRO A 169 9.50 12.62 -39.16
N ALA A 170 9.62 12.51 -37.83
CA ALA A 170 8.74 13.10 -36.82
C ALA A 170 9.05 14.60 -36.60
N ALA A 171 9.22 15.36 -37.67
CA ALA A 171 9.32 16.83 -37.63
C ALA A 171 8.13 17.53 -38.34
N ALA A 172 7.23 16.76 -38.94
CA ALA A 172 6.14 17.26 -39.79
C ALA A 172 4.73 17.12 -39.18
N ASP A 173 4.58 16.48 -38.02
CA ASP A 173 3.29 16.20 -37.36
C ASP A 173 3.17 16.92 -36.00
N ARG A 174 1.99 17.41 -35.63
CA ARG A 174 1.78 18.15 -34.37
C ARG A 174 1.88 17.26 -33.12
N ARG A 175 1.92 15.93 -33.26
CA ARG A 175 2.28 14.99 -32.18
C ARG A 175 3.79 15.02 -31.85
N ASP A 176 4.60 15.71 -32.66
CA ASP A 176 6.06 15.74 -32.56
C ASP A 176 6.59 16.63 -31.41
N GLU A 177 5.82 17.60 -30.91
CA GLU A 177 6.32 18.49 -29.84
C GLU A 177 6.49 17.74 -28.52
N ALA A 178 5.53 16.90 -28.15
CA ALA A 178 5.60 16.07 -26.95
C ALA A 178 6.72 15.02 -27.06
N GLN A 179 6.93 14.47 -28.26
CA GLN A 179 8.02 13.52 -28.52
C GLN A 179 9.40 14.20 -28.50
N ARG A 180 9.55 15.40 -29.08
CA ARG A 180 10.78 16.20 -29.02
C ARG A 180 11.10 16.65 -27.59
N THR A 181 10.08 17.00 -26.82
CA THR A 181 10.25 17.31 -25.39
C THR A 181 10.71 16.08 -24.61
N ALA A 182 10.11 14.91 -24.85
CA ALA A 182 10.49 13.66 -24.17
C ALA A 182 11.89 13.14 -24.49
N VAL A 183 12.49 13.51 -25.64
CA VAL A 183 13.89 13.16 -25.96
C VAL A 183 14.89 14.09 -25.26
N ARG A 184 14.47 15.29 -24.88
CA ARG A 184 15.31 16.29 -24.20
C ARG A 184 15.29 16.16 -22.67
N THR A 185 14.33 15.42 -22.11
CA THR A 185 14.16 15.18 -20.65
C THR A 185 14.49 13.74 -20.30
#